data_AF-D3BJI3-F1
#
_entry.id   AF-D3BJI3-F1
#
_cell.length_a   1.000
_cell.length_b   1.000
_cell.length_c   1.000
_cell.angle_alpha   90.00
_cell.angle_beta   90.00
_cell.angle_gamma   90.00
#
_symmetry.space_group_name_H-M   'P 1'
#
loop_
_entity.id
_entity.type
_entity.pdbx_description
1 polymer ?
#
loop_
_entity_poly.entity_id
_entity_poly.type
_entity_poly.pdbx_seq_one_letter_code
_entity_poly.pdbx_strand_id
1 'polypeptide(L)'
;MAKSKNHSTHHRNSKEHRNGIKKPVVHAKTSSKGLDTKFARNQRYARIGVKPERYVRGDMQEQKPHKNPRKSVKQILADLKAKQGK
;
A
#
# COMPACT_ATOMS: atom_id res chain seq x y z
N MET A 1 -38.76 -25.37 43.84
CA MET A 1 -37.96 -25.07 42.62
C MET A 1 -37.26 -23.74 42.84
N ALA A 2 -35.94 -23.73 43.03
CA ALA A 2 -35.19 -22.48 43.23
C ALA A 2 -34.84 -21.86 41.87
N LYS A 3 -35.15 -20.58 41.67
CA LYS A 3 -34.84 -19.86 40.44
C LYS A 3 -33.34 -19.51 40.40
N SER A 4 -32.68 -19.80 39.28
CA SER A 4 -31.31 -19.36 38.99
C SER A 4 -31.28 -18.03 38.23
N LYS A 5 -30.10 -17.42 38.13
CA LYS A 5 -29.88 -16.21 37.32
C LYS A 5 -29.86 -16.58 35.82
N ASN A 6 -30.65 -15.87 35.02
CA ASN A 6 -30.85 -16.18 33.60
C ASN A 6 -29.75 -15.62 32.67
N HIS A 7 -28.95 -14.64 33.11
CA HIS A 7 -27.93 -14.00 32.26
C HIS A 7 -26.76 -13.40 33.05
N SER A 8 -25.55 -13.48 32.49
CA SER A 8 -24.35 -12.81 33.03
C SER A 8 -23.32 -12.56 31.92
N THR A 9 -22.74 -11.36 31.89
CA THR A 9 -21.63 -10.95 31.02
C THR A 9 -20.29 -10.88 31.75
N HIS A 10 -20.25 -11.20 33.05
CA HIS A 10 -19.11 -10.97 33.94
C HIS A 10 -17.76 -11.45 33.40
N HIS A 11 -17.74 -12.61 32.73
CA HIS A 11 -16.49 -13.23 32.25
C HIS A 11 -16.27 -13.10 30.74
N ARG A 12 -17.11 -12.33 30.02
CA ARG A 12 -16.98 -12.21 28.56
C ARG A 12 -15.67 -11.52 28.18
N ASN A 13 -15.45 -10.33 28.73
CA ASN A 13 -14.25 -9.53 28.45
C ASN A 13 -12.97 -10.29 28.81
N SER A 14 -12.93 -10.92 30.00
CA SER A 14 -11.75 -11.71 30.41
C SER A 14 -11.42 -12.81 29.40
N LYS A 15 -12.42 -13.57 28.92
CA LYS A 15 -12.22 -14.63 27.91
C LYS A 15 -11.78 -14.08 26.57
N GLU A 16 -12.42 -13.02 26.08
CA GLU A 16 -12.10 -12.39 24.79
C GLU A 16 -10.67 -11.84 24.77
N HIS A 17 -10.18 -11.35 25.91
CA HIS A 17 -8.84 -10.80 26.03
C HIS A 17 -7.74 -11.82 26.35
N ARG A 18 -8.04 -13.10 26.68
CA ARG A 18 -7.00 -14.13 26.92
C ARG A 18 -6.05 -14.30 25.74
N ASN A 19 -6.61 -14.31 24.53
CA ASN A 19 -5.85 -14.42 23.27
C ASN A 19 -5.77 -13.10 22.50
N GLY A 20 -6.40 -12.05 23.04
CA GLY A 20 -6.58 -10.75 22.42
C GLY A 20 -7.59 -10.75 21.28
N ILE A 21 -8.28 -9.61 21.11
CA ILE A 21 -9.19 -9.38 19.98
C ILE A 21 -8.33 -9.05 18.74
N LYS A 22 -8.26 -10.00 17.79
CA LYS A 22 -7.46 -9.83 16.56
C LYS A 22 -8.18 -8.91 15.58
N LYS A 23 -7.47 -7.93 15.03
CA LYS A 23 -7.95 -7.09 13.93
C LYS A 23 -7.83 -7.84 12.60
N PRO A 24 -8.69 -7.56 11.60
CA PRO A 24 -8.54 -8.14 10.28
C PRO A 24 -7.20 -7.72 9.65
N VAL A 25 -6.60 -8.62 8.88
CA VAL A 25 -5.34 -8.36 8.18
C VAL A 25 -5.61 -7.42 6.99
N VAL A 26 -4.85 -6.34 6.89
CA VAL A 26 -4.91 -5.41 5.75
C VAL A 26 -3.99 -5.93 4.65
N HIS A 27 -4.57 -6.45 3.58
CA HIS A 27 -3.82 -6.84 2.38
C HIS A 27 -3.69 -5.66 1.41
N ALA A 28 -2.60 -5.63 0.63
CA ALA A 28 -2.39 -4.58 -0.39
C ALA A 28 -3.49 -4.55 -1.46
N LYS A 29 -4.16 -5.69 -1.70
CA LYS A 29 -5.34 -5.79 -2.57
C LYS A 29 -6.47 -6.43 -1.77
N THR A 30 -7.56 -5.69 -1.62
CA THR A 30 -8.78 -6.18 -0.95
C THR A 30 -9.63 -7.02 -1.90
N SER A 31 -10.61 -7.75 -1.35
CA SER A 31 -11.54 -8.53 -2.17
C SER A 31 -12.43 -7.62 -3.01
N SER A 32 -12.63 -7.96 -4.29
CA SER A 32 -13.58 -7.29 -5.19
C SER A 32 -15.04 -7.72 -4.99
N LYS A 33 -15.34 -8.51 -3.93
CA LYS A 33 -16.69 -8.99 -3.64
C LYS A 33 -17.57 -7.81 -3.21
N GLY A 34 -18.70 -7.61 -3.90
CA GLY A 34 -19.60 -6.48 -3.66
C GLY A 34 -19.25 -5.21 -4.43
N LEU A 35 -18.21 -5.21 -5.27
CA LEU A 35 -18.02 -4.15 -6.26
C LEU A 35 -19.11 -4.19 -7.32
N ASP A 36 -19.40 -3.04 -7.94
CA ASP A 36 -20.35 -2.97 -9.04
C ASP A 36 -20.00 -3.97 -10.15
N THR A 37 -21.02 -4.70 -10.59
CA THR A 37 -20.88 -5.76 -11.58
C THR A 37 -20.40 -5.24 -12.94
N LYS A 38 -20.76 -4.00 -13.32
CA LYS A 38 -20.27 -3.40 -14.58
C LYS A 38 -18.79 -3.07 -14.46
N PHE A 39 -18.38 -2.47 -13.34
CA PHE A 39 -16.97 -2.20 -13.06
C PHE A 39 -16.13 -3.49 -13.01
N ALA A 40 -16.57 -4.52 -12.29
CA ALA A 40 -15.85 -5.78 -12.17
C ALA A 40 -15.69 -6.50 -13.52
N ARG A 41 -16.73 -6.48 -14.37
CA ARG A 41 -16.66 -7.01 -15.75
C ARG A 41 -15.66 -6.23 -16.60
N ASN A 42 -15.71 -4.90 -16.57
CA ASN A 42 -14.77 -4.07 -17.31
C ASN A 42 -13.32 -4.30 -16.87
N GLN A 43 -13.07 -4.35 -15.56
CA GLN A 43 -11.73 -4.59 -15.00
C GLN A 43 -11.17 -5.95 -15.46
N ARG A 44 -12.01 -6.99 -15.56
CA ARG A 44 -11.60 -8.31 -16.07
C ARG A 44 -11.14 -8.21 -17.53
N TYR A 45 -11.90 -7.56 -18.40
CA TYR A 45 -11.53 -7.41 -19.81
C TYR A 45 -10.31 -6.50 -20.02
N ALA A 46 -10.22 -5.40 -19.26
CA ALA A 46 -9.07 -4.50 -19.30
C ALA A 46 -7.76 -5.23 -18.97
N ARG A 47 -7.78 -6.14 -17.98
CA ARG A 47 -6.59 -6.92 -17.61
C ARG A 47 -6.18 -7.97 -18.64
N ILE A 48 -7.12 -8.43 -19.47
CA ILE A 48 -6.83 -9.38 -20.56
C ILE A 48 -6.19 -8.64 -21.75
N GLY A 49 -6.66 -7.44 -22.08
CA GLY A 49 -6.18 -6.67 -23.23
C GLY A 49 -4.85 -5.93 -23.02
N VAL A 50 -4.43 -5.72 -21.76
CA VAL A 50 -3.16 -5.07 -21.44
C VAL A 50 -2.04 -6.10 -21.49
N LYS A 51 -1.15 -5.99 -22.50
CA LYS A 51 0.13 -6.70 -22.48
C LYS A 51 0.92 -6.24 -21.24
N PRO A 52 1.60 -7.14 -20.50
CA PRO A 52 2.44 -6.78 -19.36
C PRO A 52 3.75 -6.11 -19.81
N GLU A 53 3.70 -5.30 -20.86
CA GLU A 53 4.75 -4.35 -21.17
C GLU A 53 4.74 -3.29 -20.07
N ARG A 54 5.86 -3.13 -19.38
CA ARG A 54 6.04 -1.96 -18.53
C ARG A 54 6.13 -0.79 -19.49
N TYR A 55 5.05 -0.02 -19.62
CA TYR A 55 5.17 1.34 -20.13
C TYR A 55 6.20 2.05 -19.25
N VAL A 56 7.44 2.10 -19.71
CA VAL A 56 8.42 3.07 -19.23
C VAL A 56 7.82 4.39 -19.69
N ARG A 57 7.24 5.13 -18.75
CA ARG A 57 6.69 6.46 -19.01
C ARG A 57 7.87 7.36 -19.41
N GLY A 58 8.24 7.32 -20.70
CA GLY A 58 9.56 7.78 -21.16
C GLY A 58 9.64 8.18 -22.63
N ASP A 59 8.76 7.70 -23.51
CA ASP A 59 9.01 7.94 -24.94
C ASP A 59 8.51 9.30 -25.46
N MET A 60 7.67 10.04 -24.71
CA MET A 60 7.18 11.37 -25.17
C MET A 60 6.85 12.33 -24.03
N GLN A 61 7.76 12.56 -23.09
CA GLN A 61 7.72 13.75 -22.23
C GLN A 61 9.15 14.15 -21.93
N GLU A 62 9.64 15.23 -22.56
CA GLU A 62 10.84 15.92 -22.12
C GLU A 62 10.77 16.06 -20.60
N GLN A 63 11.67 15.39 -19.88
CA GLN A 63 11.78 15.59 -18.44
C GLN A 63 12.29 17.02 -18.22
N LYS A 64 11.36 17.97 -18.06
CA LYS A 64 11.73 19.34 -17.70
C LYS A 64 12.53 19.27 -16.40
N PRO A 65 13.77 19.80 -16.35
CA PRO A 65 14.56 19.74 -15.14
C PRO A 65 13.80 20.41 -13.99
N HIS A 66 13.83 19.80 -12.81
CA HIS A 66 13.26 20.39 -11.60
C HIS A 66 13.89 21.79 -11.39
N LYS A 67 13.09 22.80 -11.02
CA LYS A 67 13.52 24.22 -10.91
C LYS A 67 14.80 24.44 -10.09
N ASN A 68 15.15 23.49 -9.22
CA ASN A 68 16.45 23.37 -8.57
C ASN A 68 16.92 21.90 -8.63
N PRO A 69 17.78 21.51 -9.60
CA PRO A 69 18.32 20.17 -9.65
C PRO A 69 19.38 20.01 -8.55
N ARG A 70 19.27 18.97 -7.73
CA ARG A 70 20.36 18.61 -6.80
C ARG A 70 21.56 18.17 -7.61
N LYS A 71 22.77 18.58 -7.20
CA LYS A 71 24.02 18.12 -7.80
C LYS A 71 24.06 16.58 -7.80
N SER A 72 24.45 16.00 -8.93
CA SER A 72 24.63 14.55 -9.03
C SER A 72 25.74 14.10 -8.07
N VAL A 73 25.66 12.86 -7.59
CA VAL A 73 26.68 12.29 -6.67
C VAL A 73 28.09 12.41 -7.26
N LYS A 74 28.21 12.26 -8.59
CA LYS A 74 29.48 12.40 -9.32
C LYS A 74 30.04 13.83 -9.24
N GLN A 75 29.19 14.84 -9.35
CA GLN A 75 29.57 16.25 -9.21
C GLN A 75 29.92 16.59 -7.76
N ILE A 76 29.19 16.05 -6.78
CA ILE A 76 29.51 16.24 -5.36
C ILE A 76 30.87 15.65 -5.02
N LEU A 77 31.16 14.43 -5.50
CA LEU A 77 32.48 13.78 -5.32
C LEU A 77 33.61 14.57 -5.99
N ALA A 78 33.39 15.09 -7.20
CA ALA A 78 34.36 15.93 -7.89
C ALA A 78 34.64 17.24 -7.14
N ASP A 79 33.58 17.91 -6.64
CA ASP A 79 33.70 19.13 -5.83
C ASP A 79 34.47 18.86 -4.52
N LEU A 80 34.19 17.74 -3.85
CA LEU A 80 34.91 17.34 -2.64
C LEU A 80 36.38 17.05 -2.92
N LYS A 81 36.67 16.35 -4.02
CA LYS A 81 38.04 16.02 -4.44
C LYS A 81 38.82 17.28 -4.86
N ALA A 82 38.18 18.21 -5.56
CA ALA A 82 38.76 19.50 -5.92
C ALA A 82 39.01 20.39 -4.70
N LYS A 83 38.19 20.27 -3.65
CA LYS A 83 38.37 20.98 -2.38
C LYS A 83 39.49 20.41 -1.51
N GLN A 84 39.79 19.12 -1.65
CA GLN A 84 40.90 18.44 -0.97
C GLN A 84 42.26 18.68 -1.63
N GLY A 85 42.28 19.15 -2.89
CA GLY A 85 43.50 19.42 -3.66
C GLY A 85 43.95 20.89 -3.66
N LYS A 86 43.41 21.72 -2.76
CA LYS A 86 43.89 23.09 -2.48
C LYS A 86 44.50 23.16 -1.10
#